data_AF-A0A916H6G4-F1
#
_entry.id   AF-A0A916H6G4-F1
#
_cell.length_a   1.000
_cell.length_b   1.000
_cell.length_c   1.000
_cell.angle_alpha   90.00
_cell.angle_beta   90.00
_cell.angle_gamma   90.00
#
_symmetry.space_group_name_H-M   'P 1'
#
loop_
_entity.id
_entity.type
_entity.pdbx_description
1 polymer ?
#
loop_
_entity_poly.entity_id
_entity_poly.type
_entity_poly.pdbx_seq_one_letter_code
_entity_poly.pdbx_strand_id
1 'polypeptide(L)'
;MLNLPNALTLFRIFLVPLLVVILLTRMPAKEYVALGVFLVAALTDFLDGWIARKYKKVTTLGMLLDPIADKILVSAALISLVDLQEADAWAVCIIVGREFAVSGMRAIAAGEKIT
;
A
#
# COMPACT_ATOMS: atom_id res chain seq x y z
N MET A 1 6.61 -4.01 21.61
CA MET A 1 6.47 -5.48 21.45
C MET A 1 5.56 -5.74 20.26
N LEU A 2 5.99 -6.57 19.32
CA LEU A 2 5.28 -6.84 18.05
C LEU A 2 3.84 -7.33 18.33
N ASN A 3 2.87 -6.48 18.01
CA ASN A 3 1.46 -6.85 18.03
C ASN A 3 1.08 -7.45 16.67
N LEU A 4 0.20 -8.45 16.68
CA LEU A 4 -0.31 -9.14 15.49
C LEU A 4 -0.66 -8.19 14.32
N PRO A 5 -1.34 -7.04 14.54
CA PRO A 5 -1.65 -6.08 13.47
C PRO A 5 -0.41 -5.43 12.84
N ASN A 6 0.63 -5.16 13.62
CA ASN A 6 1.87 -4.52 13.15
C ASN A 6 2.74 -5.49 12.33
N ALA A 7 2.65 -6.78 12.62
CA ALA A 7 3.33 -7.82 11.83
C ALA A 7 2.67 -7.98 10.44
N LEU A 8 1.34 -7.84 10.37
CA LEU A 8 0.59 -7.95 9.12
C LEU A 8 0.75 -6.72 8.21
N THR A 9 0.84 -5.51 8.78
CA THR A 9 1.24 -4.31 8.03
C THR A 9 2.64 -4.45 7.45
N LEU A 10 3.59 -4.94 8.25
CA LEU A 10 4.96 -5.16 7.79
C LEU A 10 5.03 -6.23 6.70
N PHE A 11 4.22 -7.28 6.82
CA PHE A 11 4.07 -8.31 5.79
C PHE A 11 3.52 -7.74 4.48
N ARG A 12 2.55 -6.81 4.54
CA ARG A 12 2.03 -6.12 3.35
C ARG A 12 3.07 -5.23 2.68
N ILE A 13 3.82 -4.46 3.48
CA ILE A 13 4.94 -3.65 2.97
C ILE A 13 5.96 -4.55 2.26
N PHE A 14 6.18 -5.78 2.75
CA PHE A 14 7.06 -6.76 2.12
C PHE A 14 6.48 -7.40 0.85
N LEU A 15 5.16 -7.54 0.76
CA LEU A 15 4.46 -8.03 -0.44
C LEU A 15 4.55 -7.02 -1.61
N VAL A 16 4.70 -5.73 -1.34
CA VAL A 16 4.86 -4.70 -2.39
C VAL A 16 6.07 -4.95 -3.29
N PRO A 17 7.32 -5.00 -2.80
CA PRO A 17 8.47 -5.27 -3.65
C PRO A 17 8.42 -6.67 -4.27
N LEU A 18 7.82 -7.65 -3.61
CA LEU A 18 7.60 -8.97 -4.22
C LEU A 18 6.69 -8.90 -5.45
N LEU A 19 5.59 -8.13 -5.37
CA LEU A 19 4.68 -7.92 -6.48
C LEU A 19 5.36 -7.17 -7.63
N VAL A 20 6.17 -6.15 -7.33
CA VAL A 20 6.99 -5.42 -8.32
C VAL A 20 7.95 -6.37 -9.02
N VAL A 21 8.69 -7.19 -8.28
CA VAL A 21 9.63 -8.16 -8.86
C VAL A 21 8.90 -9.17 -9.75
N ILE A 22 7.73 -9.65 -9.35
CA ILE A 22 6.93 -10.59 -10.16
C ILE A 22 6.46 -9.93 -11.47
N LEU A 23 6.02 -8.67 -11.43
CA LEU A 23 5.57 -7.94 -12.62
C LEU A 23 6.72 -7.63 -13.59
N LEU A 24 7.90 -7.31 -13.07
CA LEU A 24 9.08 -6.94 -13.84
C LEU A 24 9.87 -8.16 -14.36
N THR A 25 9.68 -9.34 -13.76
CA THR A 25 10.31 -10.58 -14.24
C THR A 25 9.57 -11.12 -15.46
N ARG A 26 10.31 -11.48 -16.52
CA ARG A 26 9.76 -12.17 -17.70
C ARG A 26 9.38 -13.61 -17.37
N MET A 27 8.20 -13.80 -16.78
CA MET A 27 7.57 -15.11 -16.55
C MET A 27 6.30 -15.28 -17.39
N PRO A 28 6.02 -16.48 -17.92
CA PRO A 28 4.73 -16.79 -18.52
C PRO A 28 3.64 -16.69 -17.44
N ALA A 29 2.48 -16.13 -17.80
CA ALA A 29 1.34 -15.91 -16.89
C ALA A 29 1.62 -14.99 -15.67
N LYS A 30 2.64 -14.11 -15.75
CA LYS A 30 2.99 -13.15 -14.69
C LYS A 30 1.81 -12.30 -14.19
N GLU A 31 0.87 -11.95 -15.08
CA GLU A 31 -0.34 -11.17 -14.75
C GLU A 31 -1.24 -11.92 -13.77
N TYR A 32 -1.46 -13.23 -13.98
CA TYR A 32 -2.27 -14.07 -13.09
C TYR A 32 -1.59 -14.30 -11.74
N VAL A 33 -0.26 -14.45 -11.74
CA VAL A 33 0.53 -14.59 -10.51
C VAL A 33 0.50 -13.28 -9.71
N ALA A 34 0.72 -12.14 -10.38
CA ALA A 34 0.64 -10.82 -9.76
C ALA A 34 -0.77 -10.52 -9.21
N LEU A 35 -1.83 -10.89 -9.95
CA LEU A 35 -3.22 -10.81 -9.50
C LEU A 35 -3.44 -11.64 -8.22
N GLY A 36 -2.89 -12.86 -8.18
CA GLY A 36 -2.94 -13.73 -7.00
C GLY A 36 -2.26 -13.12 -5.79
N VAL A 37 -1.05 -12.57 -5.94
CA VAL A 37 -0.33 -11.88 -4.85
C VAL A 37 -1.09 -10.64 -4.39
N PHE A 38 -1.65 -9.87 -5.33
CA PHE A 38 -2.47 -8.70 -5.02
C PHE A 38 -3.73 -9.06 -4.23
N LEU A 39 -4.45 -10.10 -4.64
CA LEU A 39 -5.64 -10.60 -3.93
C LEU A 39 -5.30 -11.05 -2.51
N VAL A 40 -4.20 -11.78 -2.33
CA VAL A 40 -3.73 -12.21 -1.00
C VAL A 40 -3.37 -10.99 -0.14
N ALA A 41 -2.69 -10.00 -0.69
CA ALA A 41 -2.34 -8.77 0.02
C ALA A 41 -3.59 -7.99 0.47
N ALA A 42 -4.59 -7.86 -0.41
CA ALA A 42 -5.86 -7.19 -0.12
C ALA A 42 -6.71 -7.94 0.91
N LEU A 43 -6.77 -9.27 0.82
CA LEU A 43 -7.47 -10.10 1.81
C LEU A 43 -6.82 -10.03 3.19
N THR A 44 -5.49 -9.96 3.24
CA THR A 44 -4.74 -9.81 4.49
C THR A 44 -5.14 -8.48 5.15
N ASP A 45 -5.20 -7.36 4.42
CA ASP A 45 -5.66 -6.07 4.95
C ASP A 45 -7.05 -6.11 5.60
N PHE A 46 -7.99 -6.75 4.92
CA PHE A 46 -9.34 -6.87 5.43
C PHE A 46 -9.40 -7.65 6.76
N LEU A 47 -8.62 -8.73 6.84
CA LEU A 47 -8.48 -9.54 8.06
C LEU A 47 -7.79 -8.75 9.18
N ASP A 48 -6.74 -7.98 8.87
CA ASP A 48 -5.99 -7.18 9.83
C ASP A 48 -6.88 -6.10 10.46
N GLY A 49 -7.63 -5.38 9.63
CA GLY A 49 -8.57 -4.36 10.07
C GLY A 49 -9.75 -4.92 10.87
N TRP A 50 -10.19 -6.16 10.56
CA TRP A 50 -11.22 -6.84 11.35
C TRP A 50 -10.70 -7.28 12.73
N ILE A 51 -9.51 -7.88 12.78
CA ILE A 51 -8.86 -8.33 14.02
C ILE A 51 -8.48 -7.13 14.90
N ALA A 52 -7.89 -6.07 14.34
CA ALA A 52 -7.50 -4.88 15.10
C ALA A 52 -8.71 -4.19 15.77
N ARG A 53 -9.85 -4.11 15.07
CA ARG A 53 -11.12 -3.58 15.62
C ARG A 53 -11.70 -4.48 16.70
N LYS A 54 -11.63 -5.81 16.52
CA LYS A 54 -12.18 -6.79 17.48
C LYS A 54 -11.38 -6.86 18.78
N TYR A 55 -10.06 -6.65 18.73
CA TYR A 55 -9.19 -6.77 19.91
C TYR A 55 -8.79 -5.44 20.57
N LYS A 56 -9.28 -4.28 20.08
CA LYS A 56 -8.94 -2.92 20.59
C LYS A 56 -7.43 -2.65 20.72
N LYS A 57 -6.57 -3.43 20.04
CA LYS A 57 -5.12 -3.27 20.03
C LYS A 57 -4.70 -2.36 18.88
N VAL A 58 -5.18 -1.14 18.91
CA VAL A 58 -4.78 -0.10 17.95
C VAL A 58 -3.51 0.55 18.50
N THR A 59 -2.40 0.39 17.80
CA THR A 59 -1.13 1.05 18.17
C THR A 59 -0.94 2.30 17.33
N THR A 60 -0.42 3.37 17.93
CA THR A 60 -0.17 4.64 17.24
C THR A 60 0.79 4.47 16.06
N LEU A 61 1.75 3.55 16.17
CA LEU A 61 2.67 3.18 15.08
C LEU A 61 1.95 2.47 13.92
N GLY A 62 1.14 1.45 14.20
CA GLY A 62 0.39 0.75 13.14
C GLY A 62 -0.57 1.66 12.39
N MET A 63 -1.24 2.57 13.11
CA MET A 63 -2.16 3.55 12.52
C MET A 63 -1.44 4.56 11.60
N LEU A 64 -0.15 4.82 11.85
CA LEU A 64 0.68 5.67 11.01
C LEU A 64 1.31 4.90 9.84
N LEU A 65 1.62 3.62 10.03
CA LEU A 65 2.18 2.73 9.01
C LEU A 65 1.15 2.30 7.95
N ASP A 66 -0.11 2.10 8.32
CA ASP A 66 -1.19 1.69 7.40
C ASP A 66 -1.33 2.61 6.17
N PRO A 67 -1.49 3.96 6.33
CA PRO A 67 -1.61 4.88 5.20
C PRO A 67 -0.32 5.05 4.39
N ILE A 68 0.84 4.75 5.00
CA ILE A 68 2.14 4.82 4.33
C ILE A 68 2.31 3.59 3.44
N ALA A 69 2.01 2.41 3.97
CA ALA A 69 2.05 1.14 3.25
C ALA A 69 1.15 1.17 2.01
N ASP A 70 -0.08 1.68 2.17
CA ASP A 70 -1.06 1.79 1.08
C ASP A 70 -0.55 2.65 -0.08
N LYS A 71 0.01 3.84 0.21
CA LYS A 71 0.57 4.72 -0.83
C LYS A 71 1.79 4.15 -1.51
N ILE A 72 2.66 3.45 -0.76
CA ILE A 72 3.84 2.80 -1.31
C ILE A 72 3.41 1.68 -2.26
N LEU A 73 2.41 0.88 -1.88
CA LEU A 73 1.85 -0.18 -2.74
C LEU A 73 1.32 0.39 -4.06
N VAL A 74 0.43 1.39 -4.00
CA VAL A 74 -0.18 2.00 -5.19
C VAL A 74 0.87 2.67 -6.08
N SER A 75 1.79 3.45 -5.48
CA SER A 75 2.84 4.14 -6.24
C SER A 75 3.78 3.14 -6.93
N ALA A 76 4.18 2.08 -6.22
CA ALA A 76 5.07 1.05 -6.78
C ALA A 76 4.40 0.27 -7.93
N ALA A 77 3.11 -0.04 -7.81
CA ALA A 77 2.34 -0.68 -8.87
C ALA A 77 2.27 0.21 -10.13
N LEU A 78 1.94 1.49 -9.97
CA LEU A 78 1.86 2.44 -11.08
C LEU A 78 3.22 2.67 -11.76
N ILE A 79 4.29 2.81 -10.98
CA ILE A 79 5.66 2.95 -11.52
C ILE A 79 6.07 1.70 -12.30
N SER A 80 5.72 0.51 -11.82
CA SER A 80 5.98 -0.74 -12.53
C SER A 80 5.22 -0.79 -13.87
N LEU A 81 4.02 -0.22 -13.93
CA LEU A 81 3.22 -0.15 -15.14
C LEU A 81 3.85 0.78 -16.20
N VAL A 82 4.52 1.84 -15.76
CA VAL A 82 5.32 2.71 -16.64
C VAL A 82 6.50 1.96 -17.24
N ASP A 83 7.22 1.18 -16.42
CA ASP A 83 8.36 0.38 -16.88
C ASP A 83 7.95 -0.71 -17.88
N LEU A 84 6.74 -1.27 -17.71
CA LEU A 84 6.13 -2.20 -18.66
C LEU A 84 5.62 -1.55 -19.96
N GLN A 85 5.71 -0.22 -20.08
CA GLN A 85 5.15 0.58 -21.19
C GLN A 85 3.62 0.46 -21.35
N GLU A 86 2.93 0.05 -20.29
CA GLU A 86 1.47 -0.06 -20.24
C GLU A 86 0.80 1.21 -19.69
N ALA A 87 1.60 2.14 -19.14
CA ALA A 87 1.13 3.43 -18.65
C ALA A 87 2.10 4.57 -18.98
N ASP A 88 1.56 5.74 -19.29
CA ASP A 88 2.34 6.94 -19.52
C ASP A 88 2.91 7.51 -18.21
N ALA A 89 4.22 7.77 -18.19
CA ALA A 89 4.92 8.33 -17.03
C ALA A 89 4.31 9.66 -16.54
N TRP A 90 3.87 10.52 -17.45
CA TRP A 90 3.27 11.81 -17.09
C TRP A 90 1.94 11.63 -16.36
N ALA A 91 1.13 10.65 -16.76
CA ALA A 91 -0.14 10.34 -16.12
C ALA A 91 0.07 9.77 -14.71
N VAL A 92 1.03 8.86 -14.55
CA VAL A 92 1.39 8.29 -13.24
C VAL A 92 1.92 9.36 -12.29
N CYS A 93 2.78 10.27 -12.76
CA CYS A 93 3.25 11.40 -11.96
C CYS A 93 2.10 12.28 -11.44
N ILE A 94 1.08 12.55 -12.26
CA ILE A 94 -0.10 13.32 -11.85
C ILE A 94 -0.91 12.57 -10.78
N ILE A 95 -1.14 11.27 -10.97
CA ILE A 95 -1.90 10.44 -10.02
C ILE A 95 -1.19 10.44 -8.66
N VAL A 96 0.08 10.05 -8.66
CA VAL A 96 0.89 9.98 -7.43
C VAL A 96 0.98 11.36 -6.77
N GLY A 97 1.30 12.41 -7.53
CA GLY A 97 1.39 13.77 -7.02
C GLY A 97 0.09 14.26 -6.37
N ARG A 98 -1.06 13.99 -6.99
CA ARG A 98 -2.38 14.30 -6.44
C ARG A 98 -2.62 13.58 -5.11
N GLU A 99 -2.25 12.30 -5.04
CA GLU A 99 -2.48 11.46 -3.87
C GLU A 99 -1.67 11.92 -2.66
N PHE A 100 -0.41 12.30 -2.89
CA PHE A 100 0.45 12.93 -1.89
C PHE A 100 -0.07 14.32 -1.47
N ALA A 101 -0.48 15.17 -2.41
CA ALA A 101 -1.01 16.50 -2.11
C ALA A 101 -2.30 16.44 -1.27
N VAL A 102 -3.28 15.63 -1.68
CA VAL A 102 -4.55 15.46 -0.94
C VAL A 102 -4.30 14.90 0.44
N SER A 103 -3.37 13.96 0.58
CA SER A 103 -3.01 13.41 1.87
C SER A 103 -2.29 14.39 2.77
N GLY A 104 -1.35 15.18 2.22
CA GLY A 104 -0.64 16.22 2.96
C GLY A 104 -1.59 17.30 3.45
N MET A 105 -2.48 17.79 2.59
CA MET A 105 -3.53 18.75 2.97
C MET A 105 -4.43 18.21 4.07
N ARG A 106 -4.83 16.94 3.99
CA ARG A 106 -5.65 16.29 5.03
C ARG A 106 -4.92 16.19 6.36
N ALA A 107 -3.62 15.87 6.33
CA ALA A 107 -2.80 15.80 7.54
C ALA A 107 -2.65 17.17 8.22
N ILE A 108 -2.42 18.22 7.42
CA ILE A 108 -2.33 19.61 7.93
C ILE A 108 -3.68 20.03 8.54
N ALA A 109 -4.79 19.82 7.83
CA ALA A 109 -6.13 20.15 8.33
C ALA A 109 -6.55 19.35 9.58
N ALA A 110 -6.06 18.13 9.73
CA ALA A 110 -6.27 17.32 10.94
C ALA A 110 -5.40 17.82 12.11
N GLY A 111 -4.19 18.31 11.84
CA GLY A 111 -3.31 18.92 12.84
C GLY A 111 -3.82 20.27 13.36
N GLU A 112 -4.48 21.06 12.52
CA GLU A 112 -5.06 22.36 12.92
C GLU A 112 -6.24 22.24 13.90
N LYS A 113 -6.93 21.08 13.98
CA LYS A 113 -8.02 20.85 14.95
C LYS A 113 -7.55 20.55 16.39
N ILE A 114 -6.25 20.66 16.69
CA ILE A 114 -5.66 20.39 18.02
C ILE A 114 -5.24 21.68 18.75
N THR A 115 -5.64 22.86 18.28
CA THR A 115 -5.51 24.12 19.05
C THR A 115 -6.88 24.69 19.37
#